data_AF-A0A177MTD5-F1
#
_entry.id   AF-A0A177MTD5-F1
#
_cell.length_a   1.000
_cell.length_b   1.000
_cell.length_c   1.000
_cell.angle_alpha   90.00
_cell.angle_beta   90.00
_cell.angle_gamma   90.00
#
_symmetry.space_group_name_H-M   'P 1'
#
loop_
_entity.id
_entity.type
_entity.pdbx_description
1 polymer ?
#
loop_
_entity_poly.entity_id
_entity_poly.type
_entity_poly.pdbx_seq_one_letter_code
_entity_poly.pdbx_strand_id
1 'polypeptide(L)'
;MQSLFMRVLTLIASLLVISGCAEVDSSVREHFPTIHSTPVVHSDIDELLEFGNNLANMTTASRSETCRSLVKRQKDEPEIGVLLHLMVGRLLSDACGDIPKILDEIAGIPPSGLSDERMRHLVAINTEALKRINSASKRLGSLERKQKTVQNVLETKDATGSKKEESRLLREKLEAIRSMEKQLDETSEGK
;
A
#
# COMPACT_ATOMS: atom_id res chain seq x y z
N MET A 1 31.14 -34.43 -4.90
CA MET A 1 31.25 -33.33 -3.91
C MET A 1 30.09 -32.32 -3.96
N GLN A 2 29.50 -32.02 -5.12
CA GLN A 2 28.39 -31.03 -5.24
C GLN A 2 27.09 -31.43 -4.53
N SER A 3 26.75 -32.73 -4.48
CA SER A 3 25.53 -33.23 -3.82
C SER A 3 25.54 -33.08 -2.28
N LEU A 4 26.72 -33.16 -1.66
CA LEU A 4 26.88 -32.94 -0.22
C LEU A 4 26.70 -31.46 0.16
N PHE A 5 27.22 -30.55 -0.66
CA PHE A 5 27.08 -29.10 -0.42
C PHE A 5 25.62 -28.62 -0.48
N MET A 6 24.83 -29.13 -1.43
CA MET A 6 23.40 -28.81 -1.53
C MET A 6 22.61 -29.29 -0.31
N ARG A 7 22.90 -30.51 0.19
CA ARG A 7 22.24 -31.07 1.37
C ARG A 7 22.57 -30.30 2.65
N VAL A 8 23.82 -29.85 2.78
CA VAL A 8 24.27 -29.01 3.91
C VAL A 8 23.62 -27.63 3.85
N LEU A 9 23.50 -27.02 2.67
CA LEU A 9 22.82 -25.72 2.52
C LEU A 9 21.33 -25.80 2.89
N THR A 10 20.64 -26.88 2.50
CA THR A 10 19.23 -27.08 2.88
C THR A 10 19.05 -27.29 4.39
N LEU A 11 19.98 -27.97 5.05
CA LEU A 11 19.97 -28.13 6.50
C LEU A 11 20.18 -26.80 7.24
N ILE A 12 21.11 -25.97 6.78
CA ILE A 12 21.37 -24.64 7.37
C ILE A 12 20.18 -23.70 7.14
N ALA A 13 19.56 -23.73 5.96
CA ALA A 13 18.36 -22.95 5.66
C ALA A 13 17.17 -23.37 6.54
N SER A 14 17.07 -24.65 6.90
CA SER A 14 16.02 -25.16 7.78
C SER A 14 16.23 -24.76 9.24
N LEU A 15 17.48 -24.68 9.69
CA LEU A 15 17.84 -24.25 11.05
C LEU A 15 17.59 -22.75 11.31
N LEU A 16 17.69 -21.90 10.28
CA LEU A 16 17.40 -20.46 10.38
C LEU A 16 15.91 -20.12 10.52
N VAL A 17 15.00 -21.05 10.22
CA VAL A 17 13.55 -20.84 10.37
C VAL A 17 13.07 -21.15 11.80
N ILE A 18 13.92 -21.77 12.63
CA ILE A 18 13.57 -22.19 14.01
C ILE A 18 14.07 -21.18 15.07
N SER A 19 14.82 -20.14 14.71
CA SER A 19 15.26 -19.10 15.66
C SER A 19 14.28 -17.93 15.84
N GLY A 20 12.98 -18.15 15.56
CA GLY A 20 11.90 -17.22 15.87
C GLY A 20 11.20 -17.62 17.18
N CYS A 21 11.06 -16.64 18.09
CA CYS A 21 10.37 -16.68 19.40
C CYS A 21 11.18 -17.27 20.57
N ALA A 22 12.25 -16.58 20.97
CA ALA A 22 12.65 -16.62 22.38
C ALA A 22 11.66 -15.76 23.19
N GLU A 23 10.71 -16.42 23.83
CA GLU A 23 9.95 -15.83 24.95
C GLU A 23 10.93 -15.71 26.12
N VAL A 24 11.39 -14.49 26.39
CA VAL A 24 12.20 -14.20 27.58
C VAL A 24 11.25 -14.17 28.76
N ASP A 25 11.15 -15.29 29.48
CA ASP A 25 10.54 -15.34 30.80
C ASP A 25 11.51 -14.72 31.81
N SER A 26 11.45 -13.40 31.96
CA SER A 26 12.12 -12.70 33.06
C SER A 26 11.27 -12.81 34.31
N SER A 27 11.37 -13.97 34.97
CA SER A 27 11.00 -14.14 36.38
C SER A 27 11.90 -13.27 37.26
N VAL A 28 11.61 -11.97 37.29
CA VAL A 28 12.12 -11.05 38.32
C VAL A 28 11.07 -11.03 39.42
N ARG A 29 11.45 -11.64 40.54
CA ARG A 29 10.70 -11.72 41.79
C ARG A 29 10.38 -10.29 42.26
N GLU A 30 9.16 -9.83 42.01
CA GLU A 30 8.67 -8.52 42.42
C GLU A 30 8.65 -8.41 43.96
N HIS A 31 9.46 -7.50 44.49
CA HIS A 31 9.13 -6.85 45.75
C HIS A 31 7.93 -5.94 45.45
N PHE A 32 6.73 -6.34 45.88
CA PHE A 32 5.55 -5.48 45.85
C PHE A 32 5.77 -4.24 46.73
N PRO A 33 5.83 -3.02 46.18
CA PRO A 33 5.46 -1.85 46.96
C PRO A 33 3.93 -1.78 46.93
N THR A 34 3.35 -1.65 48.12
CA THR A 34 1.93 -1.50 48.39
C THR A 34 1.30 -0.50 47.41
N ILE A 35 0.46 -1.00 46.49
CA ILE A 35 -0.26 -0.17 45.52
C ILE A 35 -1.29 0.65 46.32
N HIS A 36 -0.96 1.92 46.56
CA HIS A 36 -1.98 2.93 46.82
C HIS A 36 -2.82 3.06 45.55
N SER A 37 -4.06 2.58 45.61
CA SER A 37 -5.06 2.77 44.56
C SER A 37 -5.37 4.27 44.43
N THR A 38 -4.56 4.97 43.65
CA THR A 38 -4.95 6.27 43.14
C THR A 38 -6.09 6.05 42.15
N PRO A 39 -7.16 6.86 42.18
CA PRO A 39 -8.21 6.76 41.18
C PRO A 39 -7.58 6.97 39.80
N VAL A 40 -7.73 5.97 38.92
CA VAL A 40 -7.24 6.03 37.54
C VAL A 40 -8.05 7.09 36.82
N VAL A 41 -7.50 8.31 36.79
CA VAL A 41 -7.97 9.38 35.91
C VAL A 41 -7.73 8.89 34.49
N HIS A 42 -8.79 8.43 33.82
CA HIS A 42 -8.73 8.02 32.43
C HIS A 42 -8.29 9.25 31.63
N SER A 43 -7.10 9.18 31.06
CA SER A 43 -6.55 10.29 30.29
C SER A 43 -7.00 10.17 28.83
N ASP A 44 -7.23 11.30 28.14
CA ASP A 44 -7.69 11.32 26.74
C ASP A 44 -6.81 10.48 25.79
N ILE A 45 -5.55 10.20 26.19
CA ILE A 45 -4.65 9.30 25.47
C ILE A 45 -5.06 7.83 25.60
N ASP A 46 -5.51 7.38 26.77
CA ASP A 46 -5.92 6.00 26.98
C ASP A 46 -7.16 5.67 26.12
N GLU A 47 -8.07 6.63 25.97
CA GLU A 47 -9.22 6.52 25.06
C GLU A 47 -8.78 6.35 23.59
N LEU A 48 -7.79 7.12 23.13
CA LEU A 48 -7.26 6.98 21.77
C LEU A 48 -6.56 5.64 21.54
N LEU A 49 -5.81 5.16 22.53
CA LEU A 49 -5.12 3.88 22.46
C LEU A 49 -6.13 2.72 22.46
N GLU A 50 -7.14 2.79 23.33
CA GLU A 50 -8.25 1.85 23.36
C GLU A 50 -9.03 1.86 22.04
N PHE A 51 -9.34 3.03 21.51
CA PHE A 51 -9.97 3.17 20.20
C PHE A 51 -9.13 2.50 19.10
N GLY A 52 -7.82 2.76 19.05
CA GLY A 52 -6.93 2.14 18.08
C GLY A 52 -6.90 0.61 18.19
N ASN A 53 -6.84 0.09 19.42
CA ASN A 53 -6.88 -1.34 19.70
C ASN A 53 -8.23 -1.96 19.28
N ASN A 54 -9.35 -1.32 19.63
CA ASN A 54 -10.68 -1.77 19.27
C ASN A 54 -10.87 -1.77 17.75
N LEU A 55 -10.44 -0.70 17.08
CA LEU A 55 -10.51 -0.61 15.63
C LEU A 55 -9.64 -1.67 14.96
N ALA A 56 -8.44 -1.96 15.47
CA ALA A 56 -7.56 -2.99 14.91
C ALA A 56 -8.20 -4.39 14.94
N ASN A 57 -8.99 -4.68 15.98
CA ASN A 57 -9.68 -5.96 16.17
C ASN A 57 -11.02 -6.09 15.41
N MET A 58 -11.51 -5.00 14.81
CA MET A 58 -12.74 -5.02 14.00
C MET A 58 -12.50 -5.60 12.59
N THR A 59 -13.58 -6.10 12.00
CA THR A 59 -13.58 -6.48 10.58
C THR A 59 -13.42 -5.26 9.67
N THR A 60 -12.91 -5.44 8.45
CA THR A 60 -12.74 -4.35 7.47
C THR A 60 -14.03 -3.56 7.23
N ALA A 61 -15.18 -4.24 7.15
CA ALA A 61 -16.49 -3.61 6.96
C ALA A 61 -16.86 -2.71 8.15
N SER A 62 -16.74 -3.23 9.37
CA SER A 62 -17.04 -2.50 10.60
C SER A 62 -16.08 -1.31 10.79
N ARG A 63 -14.77 -1.50 10.58
CA ARG A 63 -13.79 -0.38 10.60
C ARG A 63 -14.18 0.73 9.63
N SER A 64 -14.59 0.36 8.42
CA SER A 64 -14.97 1.33 7.40
C SER A 64 -16.22 2.13 7.80
N GLU A 65 -17.19 1.49 8.44
CA GLU A 65 -18.39 2.14 8.96
C GLU A 65 -18.08 3.10 10.11
N THR A 66 -17.32 2.64 11.11
CA THR A 66 -16.86 3.47 12.24
C THR A 66 -16.11 4.71 11.75
N CYS A 67 -15.16 4.52 10.83
CA CYS A 67 -14.42 5.60 10.21
C CYS A 67 -15.32 6.60 9.46
N ARG A 68 -16.28 6.12 8.67
CA ARG A 68 -17.23 7.01 7.96
C ARG A 68 -18.08 7.82 8.93
N SER A 69 -18.51 7.22 10.04
CA SER A 69 -19.23 7.91 11.11
C SER A 69 -18.39 9.03 11.73
N LEU A 70 -17.11 8.76 12.04
CA LEU A 70 -16.18 9.76 12.57
C LEU A 70 -15.92 10.90 11.59
N VAL A 71 -15.72 10.59 10.29
CA VAL A 71 -15.53 11.61 9.25
C VAL A 71 -16.76 12.50 9.13
N LYS A 72 -17.96 11.92 9.22
CA LYS A 72 -19.21 12.68 9.22
C LYS A 72 -19.29 13.59 10.44
N ARG A 73 -19.05 13.05 11.64
CA ARG A 73 -19.04 13.83 12.89
C ARG A 73 -18.05 14.99 12.82
N GLN A 74 -16.82 14.77 12.36
CA GLN A 74 -15.82 15.84 12.22
C GLN A 74 -16.24 16.94 11.23
N LYS A 75 -17.02 16.59 10.20
CA LYS A 75 -17.54 17.57 9.25
C LYS A 75 -18.68 18.40 9.82
N ASP A 76 -19.56 17.76 10.59
CA ASP A 76 -20.74 18.38 11.17
C ASP A 76 -20.36 19.22 12.41
N GLU A 77 -19.49 18.68 13.27
CA GLU A 77 -19.00 19.26 14.52
C GLU A 77 -17.49 19.02 14.65
N PRO A 78 -16.64 19.98 14.21
CA PRO A 78 -15.19 19.82 14.27
C PRO A 78 -14.68 19.81 15.72
N GLU A 79 -14.12 18.67 16.13
CA GLU A 79 -13.58 18.48 17.47
C GLU A 79 -12.14 17.94 17.40
N ILE A 80 -11.24 18.43 18.25
CA ILE A 80 -9.86 17.95 18.30
C ILE A 80 -9.83 16.45 18.63
N GLY A 81 -10.66 16.00 19.57
CA GLY A 81 -10.76 14.58 19.94
C GLY A 81 -11.11 13.70 18.75
N VAL A 82 -12.12 14.08 17.95
CA VAL A 82 -12.54 13.32 16.76
C VAL A 82 -11.45 13.33 15.68
N LEU A 83 -10.77 14.46 15.48
CA LEU A 83 -9.62 14.54 14.58
C LEU A 83 -8.47 13.59 14.99
N LEU A 84 -8.18 13.48 16.29
CA LEU A 84 -7.19 12.55 16.81
C LEU A 84 -7.60 11.08 16.59
N HIS A 85 -8.89 10.77 16.75
CA HIS A 85 -9.44 9.45 16.41
C HIS A 85 -9.30 9.15 14.91
N LEU A 86 -9.57 10.12 14.04
CA LEU A 86 -9.39 9.97 12.59
C LEU A 86 -7.93 9.74 12.22
N MET A 87 -6.99 10.44 12.87
CA MET A 87 -5.55 10.26 12.68
C MET A 87 -5.12 8.83 13.02
N VAL A 88 -5.50 8.32 14.20
CA VAL A 88 -5.22 6.93 14.61
C VAL A 88 -5.90 5.94 13.68
N GLY A 89 -7.19 6.15 13.39
CA GLY A 89 -7.98 5.26 12.57
C GLY A 89 -7.51 5.16 11.12
N ARG A 90 -6.93 6.25 10.58
CA ARG A 90 -6.40 6.26 9.20
C ARG A 90 -5.20 5.31 9.00
N LEU A 91 -4.46 4.98 10.06
CA LEU A 91 -3.41 3.94 9.99
C LEU A 91 -3.99 2.54 9.74
N LEU A 92 -5.25 2.33 10.08
CA LEU A 92 -5.92 1.02 10.05
C LEU A 92 -6.96 0.90 8.93
N SER A 93 -7.45 2.04 8.41
CA SER A 93 -8.51 2.06 7.41
C SER A 93 -8.47 3.32 6.54
N ASP A 94 -8.52 3.13 5.22
CA ASP A 94 -8.61 4.23 4.26
C ASP A 94 -9.95 4.98 4.28
N ALA A 95 -10.94 4.47 5.01
CA ALA A 95 -12.24 5.13 5.19
C ALA A 95 -12.18 6.28 6.21
N CYS A 96 -11.12 6.38 7.03
CA CYS A 96 -10.98 7.39 8.10
C CYS A 96 -10.53 8.77 7.59
N GLY A 97 -10.95 9.14 6.37
CA GLY A 97 -10.64 10.45 5.76
C GLY A 97 -9.29 10.48 5.04
N ASP A 98 -9.00 11.59 4.35
CA ASP A 98 -7.81 11.73 3.51
C ASP A 98 -6.58 12.14 4.32
N ILE A 99 -5.44 11.45 4.12
CA ILE A 99 -4.19 11.72 4.84
C ILE A 99 -3.76 13.20 4.73
N PRO A 100 -3.73 13.83 3.54
CA PRO A 100 -3.32 15.23 3.44
C PRO A 100 -4.19 16.17 4.25
N LYS A 101 -5.51 15.92 4.31
CA LYS A 101 -6.47 16.74 5.05
C LYS A 101 -6.27 16.59 6.56
N ILE A 102 -6.13 15.36 7.04
CA ILE A 102 -5.86 15.08 8.47
C ILE A 102 -4.56 15.77 8.91
N LEU A 103 -3.49 15.66 8.11
CA LEU A 103 -2.21 16.28 8.44
C LEU A 103 -2.28 17.82 8.50
N ASP A 104 -3.07 18.44 7.62
CA ASP A 104 -3.29 19.88 7.60
C ASP A 104 -4.07 20.35 8.85
N GLU A 105 -5.15 19.63 9.19
CA GLU A 105 -5.95 19.94 10.38
C GLU A 105 -5.15 19.75 11.68
N ILE A 106 -4.33 18.70 11.79
CA ILE A 106 -3.45 18.46 12.95
C ILE A 106 -2.41 19.57 13.09
N ALA A 107 -1.84 20.05 11.98
CA ALA A 107 -0.87 21.14 12.01
C ALA A 107 -1.48 22.48 12.47
N GLY A 108 -2.81 22.63 12.33
CA GLY A 108 -3.57 23.78 12.81
C GLY A 108 -3.89 23.76 14.31
N ILE A 109 -3.63 22.66 15.03
CA ILE A 109 -3.93 22.58 16.46
C ILE A 109 -2.93 23.46 17.25
N PRO A 110 -3.40 24.42 18.06
CA PRO A 110 -2.52 25.22 18.89
C PRO A 110 -1.86 24.34 19.98
N PRO A 111 -0.64 24.67 20.44
CA PRO A 111 0.03 23.89 21.49
C PRO A 111 -0.76 23.75 22.79
N SER A 112 -1.66 24.71 23.08
CA SER A 112 -2.58 24.67 24.22
C SER A 112 -3.71 23.65 24.07
N GLY A 113 -4.01 23.19 22.85
CA GLY A 113 -5.00 22.15 22.56
C GLY A 113 -4.50 20.72 22.83
N LEU A 114 -3.20 20.56 23.08
CA LEU A 114 -2.57 19.28 23.44
C LEU A 114 -1.72 19.48 24.72
N SER A 115 -2.40 19.55 25.86
CA SER A 115 -1.77 19.81 27.16
C SER A 115 -0.98 18.61 27.72
N ASP A 116 -1.39 17.38 27.38
CA ASP A 116 -0.67 16.16 27.79
C ASP A 116 0.55 15.92 26.88
N GLU A 117 1.74 15.81 27.48
CA GLU A 117 2.99 15.52 26.77
C GLU A 117 2.97 14.16 26.05
N ARG A 118 2.34 13.15 26.65
CA ARG A 118 2.20 11.83 26.04
C ARG A 118 1.32 11.91 24.81
N MET A 119 0.27 12.74 24.84
CA MET A 119 -0.56 13.01 23.68
C MET A 119 0.25 13.67 22.56
N ARG A 120 1.10 14.65 22.88
CA ARG A 120 1.98 15.29 21.89
C ARG A 120 2.93 14.29 21.23
N HIS A 121 3.51 13.38 22.01
CA HIS A 121 4.33 12.30 21.46
C HIS A 121 3.54 11.35 20.56
N LEU A 122 2.34 10.95 20.98
CA LEU A 122 1.46 10.10 20.16
C LEU A 122 1.11 10.79 18.83
N VAL A 123 0.74 12.07 18.86
CA VAL A 123 0.45 12.87 17.67
C VAL A 123 1.67 12.96 16.76
N ALA A 124 2.86 13.23 17.31
CA ALA A 124 4.09 13.31 16.52
C ALA A 124 4.40 11.99 15.79
N ILE A 125 4.29 10.85 16.49
CA ILE A 125 4.54 9.51 15.94
C ILE A 125 3.53 9.19 14.83
N ASN A 126 2.23 9.38 15.08
CA ASN A 126 1.18 9.08 14.11
C ASN A 126 1.26 10.01 12.89
N THR A 127 1.58 11.29 13.09
CA THR A 127 1.82 12.26 12.01
C THR A 127 2.94 11.81 11.09
N GLU A 128 4.06 11.35 11.63
CA GLU A 128 5.19 10.85 10.85
C GLU A 128 4.84 9.55 10.11
N ALA A 129 4.12 8.63 10.75
CA ALA A 129 3.63 7.41 10.12
C ALA A 129 2.71 7.74 8.91
N LEU A 130 1.77 8.67 9.07
CA LEU A 130 0.88 9.11 8.00
C LEU A 130 1.63 9.80 6.85
N LYS A 131 2.65 10.63 7.14
CA LYS A 131 3.51 11.23 6.12
C LYS A 131 4.21 10.16 5.28
N ARG A 132 4.73 9.10 5.92
CA ARG A 132 5.37 7.97 5.24
C ARG A 132 4.40 7.23 4.34
N ILE A 133 3.21 6.90 4.86
CA ILE A 133 2.14 6.25 4.07
C ILE A 133 1.78 7.09 2.86
N ASN A 134 1.52 8.38 3.04
CA ASN A 134 1.16 9.29 1.93
C ASN A 134 2.28 9.38 0.88
N SER A 135 3.54 9.43 1.31
CA SER A 135 4.68 9.44 0.39
C SER A 135 4.79 8.14 -0.42
N ALA A 136 4.52 6.99 0.22
CA ALA A 136 4.50 5.69 -0.43
C ALA A 136 3.36 5.60 -1.46
N SER A 137 2.15 6.03 -1.09
CA SER A 137 1.00 6.07 -2.01
C SER A 137 1.27 6.96 -3.23
N LYS A 138 1.89 8.12 -3.05
CA LYS A 138 2.29 9.00 -4.17
C LYS A 138 3.32 8.36 -5.09
N ARG A 139 4.29 7.63 -4.53
CA ARG A 139 5.30 6.89 -5.31
C ARG A 139 4.67 5.77 -6.13
N LEU A 140 3.78 4.98 -5.52
CA LEU A 140 3.04 3.93 -6.21
C LEU A 140 2.20 4.49 -7.36
N GLY A 141 1.47 5.59 -7.14
CA GLY A 141 0.70 6.24 -8.19
C GLY A 141 1.57 6.79 -9.33
N SER A 142 2.79 7.26 -9.05
CA SER A 142 3.73 7.66 -10.11
C SER A 142 4.25 6.47 -10.91
N LEU A 143 4.48 5.33 -10.28
CA LEU A 143 4.94 4.11 -10.95
C LEU A 143 3.84 3.54 -11.84
N GLU A 144 2.60 3.51 -11.36
CA GLU A 144 1.43 3.07 -12.13
C GLU A 144 1.22 3.93 -13.38
N ARG A 145 1.34 5.26 -13.27
CA ARG A 145 1.27 6.16 -14.43
C ARG A 145 2.40 5.89 -15.43
N LYS A 146 3.63 5.66 -14.95
CA LYS A 146 4.76 5.32 -15.82
C LYS A 146 4.53 3.99 -16.53
N GLN A 147 4.02 2.98 -15.82
CA GLN A 147 3.68 1.69 -16.42
C GLN A 147 2.61 1.82 -17.49
N LYS A 148 1.53 2.59 -17.22
CA LYS A 148 0.47 2.83 -18.21
C LYS A 148 0.98 3.57 -19.45
N THR A 149 1.88 4.53 -19.28
CA THR A 149 2.52 5.21 -20.42
C THR A 149 3.41 4.26 -21.23
N VAL A 150 4.20 3.40 -20.58
CA VAL A 150 5.05 2.41 -21.27
C VAL A 150 4.19 1.38 -22.01
N GLN A 151 3.12 0.88 -21.38
CA GLN A 151 2.18 -0.04 -22.01
C GLN A 151 1.52 0.59 -23.25
N ASN A 152 1.02 1.82 -23.13
CA ASN A 152 0.42 2.54 -24.26
C ASN A 152 1.44 2.74 -25.40
N VAL A 153 2.70 3.07 -25.08
CA VAL A 153 3.75 3.24 -26.11
C VAL A 153 4.05 1.93 -26.83
N LEU A 154 4.08 0.80 -26.11
CA LEU A 154 4.29 -0.52 -26.71
C LEU A 154 3.12 -0.91 -27.63
N GLU A 155 1.87 -0.72 -27.19
CA GLU A 155 0.67 -0.98 -28.02
C GLU A 155 0.62 -0.09 -29.27
N THR A 156 1.03 1.17 -29.15
CA THR A 156 1.09 2.09 -30.31
C THR A 156 2.20 1.71 -31.28
N LYS A 157 3.33 1.19 -30.79
CA LYS A 157 4.47 0.76 -31.62
C LYS A 157 4.16 -0.53 -32.39
N ASP A 158 3.47 -1.48 -31.77
CA ASP A 158 3.05 -2.72 -32.43
C ASP A 158 1.99 -2.47 -33.51
N ALA A 159 1.06 -1.54 -33.30
CA ALA A 159 0.06 -1.15 -34.31
C ALA A 159 0.66 -0.50 -35.56
N THR A 160 1.83 0.15 -35.44
CA THR A 160 2.49 0.85 -36.55
C THR A 160 3.46 -0.05 -37.32
N GLY A 161 4.11 -0.99 -36.62
CA GLY A 161 4.97 -2.02 -37.23
C GLY A 161 4.18 -3.09 -37.98
N SER A 162 3.05 -3.53 -37.42
CA SER A 162 2.18 -4.57 -37.98
C SER A 162 1.63 -4.20 -39.36
N LYS A 163 1.10 -2.98 -39.55
CA LYS A 163 0.49 -2.57 -40.84
C LYS A 163 1.49 -2.46 -41.98
N LYS A 164 2.74 -2.05 -41.69
CA LYS A 164 3.76 -1.89 -42.72
C LYS A 164 4.29 -3.25 -43.18
N GLU A 165 4.50 -4.18 -42.25
CA GLU A 165 4.94 -5.54 -42.58
C GLU A 165 3.84 -6.33 -43.30
N GLU A 166 2.59 -6.20 -42.86
CA GLU A 166 1.44 -6.81 -43.54
C GLU A 166 1.26 -6.26 -44.96
N SER A 167 1.37 -4.94 -45.15
CA SER A 167 1.30 -4.34 -46.49
C SER A 167 2.45 -4.77 -47.42
N ARG A 168 3.63 -5.07 -46.86
CA ARG A 168 4.79 -5.56 -47.60
C ARG A 168 4.58 -7.01 -48.02
N LEU A 169 4.14 -7.86 -47.09
CA LEU A 169 3.78 -9.25 -47.35
C LEU A 169 2.64 -9.39 -48.37
N LEU A 170 1.63 -8.50 -48.31
CA LEU A 170 0.55 -8.49 -49.28
C LEU A 170 1.03 -8.07 -50.68
N ARG A 171 1.96 -7.10 -50.78
CA ARG A 171 2.58 -6.75 -52.06
C ARG A 171 3.40 -7.88 -52.65
N GLU A 172 4.21 -8.54 -51.84
CA GLU A 172 5.05 -9.67 -52.27
C GLU A 172 4.19 -10.84 -52.76
N LYS A 173 3.08 -11.14 -52.07
CA LYS A 173 2.11 -12.16 -52.51
C LYS A 173 1.42 -11.79 -53.83
N LEU A 174 1.03 -10.53 -54.00
CA LEU A 174 0.41 -10.08 -55.26
C LEU A 174 1.39 -10.13 -56.43
N GLU A 175 2.66 -9.82 -56.19
CA GLU A 175 3.71 -9.86 -57.23
C GLU A 175 4.07 -11.30 -57.60
N ALA A 176 4.09 -12.22 -56.63
CA ALA A 176 4.23 -13.65 -56.88
C ALA A 176 3.07 -14.22 -57.71
N ILE A 177 1.81 -13.85 -57.40
CA ILE A 177 0.64 -14.27 -58.18
C ILE A 177 0.74 -13.74 -59.62
N ARG A 178 1.08 -12.46 -59.78
CA ARG A 178 1.21 -11.84 -61.11
C ARG A 178 2.35 -12.45 -61.92
N SER A 179 3.42 -12.89 -61.27
CA SER A 179 4.53 -13.63 -61.90
C SER A 179 4.09 -15.04 -62.36
N MET A 180 3.31 -15.75 -61.53
CA MET A 180 2.75 -17.05 -61.90
C MET A 180 1.73 -16.95 -63.04
N GLU A 181 0.89 -15.91 -63.06
CA GLU A 181 -0.05 -15.64 -64.16
C GLU A 181 0.70 -15.41 -65.47
N LYS A 182 1.79 -14.63 -65.44
CA LYS A 182 2.61 -14.38 -66.62
C LYS A 182 3.28 -15.66 -67.16
N GLN A 183 3.76 -16.53 -66.27
CA GLN A 183 4.32 -17.84 -66.68
C GLN A 183 3.26 -18.77 -67.27
N LEU A 184 2.02 -18.70 -66.77
CA LEU A 184 0.90 -19.48 -67.31
C LEU A 184 0.44 -18.98 -68.68
N ASP A 185 0.43 -17.66 -68.90
CA ASP A 185 0.12 -17.07 -70.20
C ASP A 185 1.23 -17.36 -71.24
N GLU A 186 2.51 -17.29 -70.86
CA GLU A 186 3.64 -17.61 -71.75
C GLU A 186 3.73 -19.11 -72.10
N THR A 187 3.19 -20.00 -71.26
CA THR A 187 3.10 -21.44 -71.55
C THR A 187 1.82 -21.84 -72.29
N SER A 188 0.86 -20.92 -72.40
CA SER A 188 -0.41 -21.07 -73.11
C SER A 188 -0.32 -20.65 -74.59
N GLU A 189 0.53 -19.68 -74.95
CA GLU A 189 0.70 -19.20 -76.33
C GLU A 189 1.63 -20.06 -77.22
N GLY A 190 2.08 -21.22 -76.73
CA GLY A 190 2.93 -22.15 -77.49
C GLY A 190 2.20 -23.43 -77.91
N LYS A 191 1.21 -23.32 -78.81
CA LYS A 191 0.66 -24.49 -79.52
C LYS A 191 0.27 -24.17 -80.96
#